data_AF-A0A9Y2AWF6-F1
#
_entry.id   AF-A0A9Y2AWF6-F1
#
_cell.length_a   1.000
_cell.length_b   1.000
_cell.length_c   1.000
_cell.angle_alpha   90.00
_cell.angle_beta   90.00
_cell.angle_gamma   90.00
#
_symmetry.space_group_name_H-M   'P 1'
#
loop_
_entity.id
_entity.type
_entity.pdbx_description
1 polymer ?
#
loop_
_entity_poly.entity_id
_entity_poly.type
_entity_poly.pdbx_seq_one_letter_code
_entity_poly.pdbx_strand_id
1 'polypeptide(L)'
;MTQDPPFRKIFDGVVTREQMFELFNLVPDGPAEEIASGKAYANQWFEIRESEFELMFDRLPPLFLRAGMFAMSELKAGSIGLVFFDITIYGRSRWFTGYCDLGARSSPDAMRTAIIEHERAAVANLSRGDALDVIWEREGDDFRGLAGQFNPDAWPAEHHGKRTILVYEPGVGTVLKLLENLTDDEIADRLQHGPTI
;
A
#
# COMPACT_ATOMS: atom_id res chain seq x y z
N MET A 1 8.72 2.09 32.45
CA MET A 1 9.11 2.06 31.03
C MET A 1 7.86 2.34 30.25
N THR A 2 7.70 3.56 29.74
CA THR A 2 6.56 3.92 28.90
C THR A 2 6.80 3.25 27.56
N GLN A 3 5.96 2.28 27.21
CA GLN A 3 6.02 1.61 25.92
C GLN A 3 5.68 2.65 24.86
N ASP A 4 6.51 2.78 23.83
CA ASP A 4 6.21 3.70 22.72
C ASP A 4 4.85 3.33 22.10
N PRO A 5 4.03 4.31 21.70
CA PRO A 5 2.73 4.04 21.10
C PRO A 5 2.90 3.18 19.83
N PRO A 6 1.98 2.24 19.55
CA PRO A 6 2.08 1.39 18.37
C PRO A 6 2.00 2.20 17.07
N PHE A 7 2.66 1.71 16.02
CA PHE A 7 2.52 2.28 14.67
C PHE A 7 1.08 2.15 14.18
N ARG A 8 0.47 3.27 13.79
CA ARG A 8 -0.96 3.35 13.46
C ARG A 8 -1.16 3.93 12.06
N LYS A 9 -1.82 3.17 11.20
CA LYS A 9 -2.39 3.67 9.95
C LYS A 9 -3.59 4.57 10.27
N ILE A 10 -3.58 5.82 9.82
CA ILE A 10 -4.64 6.80 10.14
C ILE A 10 -5.64 7.04 9.01
N PHE A 11 -5.40 6.46 7.84
CA PHE A 11 -6.29 6.53 6.70
C PHE A 11 -6.23 5.22 5.91
N ASP A 12 -7.39 4.64 5.63
CA ASP A 12 -7.49 3.41 4.84
C ASP A 12 -7.56 3.75 3.35
N GLY A 13 -6.58 3.26 2.60
CA GLY A 13 -6.42 3.54 1.16
C GLY A 13 -5.40 4.63 0.85
N VAL A 14 -5.37 5.05 -0.42
CA VAL A 14 -4.45 6.07 -0.93
C VAL A 14 -5.13 7.43 -0.90
N VAL A 15 -4.57 8.38 -0.14
CA VAL A 15 -5.17 9.71 0.00
C VAL A 15 -5.06 10.51 -1.31
N THR A 16 -6.02 11.41 -1.51
CA THR A 16 -5.88 12.49 -2.51
C THR A 16 -4.93 13.57 -1.99
N ARG A 17 -4.50 14.48 -2.87
CA ARG A 17 -3.68 15.64 -2.49
C ARG A 17 -4.34 16.52 -1.44
N GLU A 18 -5.64 16.78 -1.57
CA GLU A 18 -6.39 17.58 -0.60
C GLU A 18 -6.42 16.88 0.76
N GLN A 19 -6.75 15.59 0.78
CA GLN A 19 -6.76 14.77 2.00
C GLN A 19 -5.38 14.69 2.66
N MET A 20 -4.29 14.61 1.88
CA MET A 20 -2.93 14.64 2.42
C MET A 20 -2.67 15.91 3.24
N PHE A 21 -3.00 17.09 2.70
CA PHE A 21 -2.82 18.35 3.41
C PHE A 21 -3.76 18.49 4.61
N GLU A 22 -4.98 17.95 4.55
CA GLU A 22 -5.87 17.87 5.71
C GLU A 22 -5.25 17.02 6.82
N LEU A 23 -4.72 15.84 6.49
CA LEU A 23 -4.06 14.96 7.46
C LEU A 23 -2.77 15.55 8.03
N PHE A 24 -2.00 16.33 7.26
CA PHE A 24 -0.85 17.09 7.79
C PHE A 24 -1.26 18.14 8.83
N ASN A 25 -2.45 18.72 8.68
CA ASN A 25 -3.00 19.72 9.59
C ASN A 25 -3.83 19.13 10.73
N LEU A 26 -4.11 17.82 10.70
CA LEU A 26 -4.85 17.14 11.75
C LEU A 26 -4.14 17.30 13.10
N VAL A 27 -4.87 17.75 14.11
CA VAL A 27 -4.40 17.76 15.50
C VAL A 27 -4.98 16.53 16.18
N PRO A 28 -4.15 15.60 16.67
CA PRO A 28 -4.61 14.39 17.34
C PRO A 28 -5.26 14.72 18.68
N ASP A 29 -6.24 13.90 19.07
CA ASP A 29 -6.79 13.93 20.42
C ASP A 29 -5.71 13.53 21.44
N GLY A 30 -5.63 14.24 22.56
CA GLY A 30 -4.71 13.89 23.64
C GLY A 30 -4.45 15.03 24.63
N PRO A 31 -3.65 14.75 25.68
CA PRO A 31 -3.21 15.79 26.62
C PRO A 31 -2.44 16.91 25.90
N ALA A 32 -2.67 18.16 26.30
CA ALA A 32 -2.03 19.33 25.69
C ALA A 32 -0.49 19.24 25.71
N GLU A 33 0.10 18.62 26.72
CA GLU A 33 1.54 18.39 26.83
C GLU A 33 2.08 17.42 25.75
N GLU A 34 1.32 16.37 25.42
CA GLU A 34 1.70 15.40 24.39
C GLU A 34 1.57 16.00 22.98
N ILE A 35 0.58 16.86 22.77
CA ILE A 35 0.42 17.63 21.53
C ILE A 35 1.57 18.62 21.38
N ALA A 36 1.88 19.38 22.44
CA ALA A 36 2.94 20.39 22.42
C ALA A 36 4.34 19.78 22.24
N SER A 37 4.60 18.60 22.82
CA SER A 37 5.86 17.88 22.66
C SER A 37 5.95 17.10 21.34
N GLY A 38 4.85 16.93 20.61
CA GLY A 38 4.77 16.16 19.37
C GLY A 38 4.46 14.68 19.56
N LYS A 39 4.55 14.14 20.78
CA LYS A 39 4.30 12.72 21.07
C LYS A 39 2.97 12.21 20.56
N ALA A 40 1.92 13.04 20.60
CA ALA A 40 0.60 12.66 20.11
C ALA A 40 0.56 12.38 18.59
N TYR A 41 1.52 12.92 17.82
CA TYR A 41 1.64 12.69 16.38
C TYR A 41 2.48 11.46 16.04
N ALA A 42 3.38 11.05 16.94
CA ALA A 42 4.37 10.02 16.68
C ALA A 42 3.70 8.70 16.24
N ASN A 43 4.40 7.97 15.37
CA ASN A 43 4.04 6.64 14.90
C ASN A 43 2.74 6.57 14.06
N GLN A 44 2.17 7.71 13.65
CA GLN A 44 1.05 7.77 12.71
C GLN A 44 1.55 7.80 11.26
N TRP A 45 0.88 7.07 10.37
CA TRP A 45 1.25 6.98 8.95
C TRP A 45 0.05 6.74 8.04
N PHE A 46 0.21 7.01 6.75
CA PHE A 46 -0.79 6.73 5.71
C PHE A 46 -0.14 6.64 4.32
N GLU A 47 -0.88 6.12 3.34
CA GLU A 47 -0.43 5.94 1.96
C GLU A 47 -0.79 7.16 1.10
N ILE A 48 0.14 7.56 0.22
CA ILE A 48 0.02 8.66 -0.73
C ILE A 48 0.31 8.17 -2.15
N ARG A 49 0.05 8.99 -3.17
CA ARG A 49 0.48 8.67 -4.55
C ARG A 49 1.92 9.12 -4.78
N GLU A 50 2.54 8.55 -5.80
CA GLU A 50 3.85 8.96 -6.31
C GLU A 50 3.94 10.47 -6.54
N SER A 51 2.91 11.06 -7.15
CA SER A 51 2.86 12.50 -7.44
C SER A 51 2.93 13.38 -6.19
N GLU A 52 2.43 12.90 -5.05
CA GLU A 52 2.52 13.62 -3.76
C GLU A 52 3.89 13.41 -3.11
N PHE A 53 4.46 12.21 -3.23
CA PHE A 53 5.81 11.92 -2.77
C PHE A 53 6.84 12.83 -3.48
N GLU A 54 6.79 12.89 -4.81
CA GLU A 54 7.65 13.74 -5.63
C GLU A 54 7.43 15.22 -5.33
N LEU A 55 6.18 15.67 -5.25
CA LEU A 55 5.84 17.05 -4.88
C LEU A 55 6.51 17.47 -3.57
N MET A 56 6.46 16.59 -2.56
CA MET A 56 7.01 16.90 -1.24
C MET A 56 8.54 16.86 -1.25
N PHE A 57 9.14 15.97 -2.03
CA PHE A 57 10.59 15.91 -2.23
C PHE A 57 11.15 17.20 -2.85
N ASP A 58 10.44 17.76 -3.83
CA ASP A 58 10.86 18.98 -4.53
C ASP A 58 10.60 20.28 -3.74
N ARG A 59 9.81 20.22 -2.65
CA ARG A 59 9.35 21.43 -1.95
C ARG A 59 10.44 22.09 -1.11
N LEU A 60 11.24 21.31 -0.39
CA LEU A 60 12.31 21.80 0.48
C LEU A 60 13.47 20.79 0.53
N PRO A 61 14.72 21.23 0.73
CA PRO A 61 15.84 20.33 0.93
C PRO A 61 15.54 19.36 2.10
N PRO A 62 15.66 18.05 1.91
CA PRO A 62 15.34 17.10 2.96
C PRO A 62 16.36 17.16 4.09
N LEU A 63 15.90 16.95 5.33
CA LEU A 63 16.77 16.84 6.50
C LEU A 63 17.73 15.65 6.37
N PHE A 64 17.22 14.55 5.81
CA PHE A 64 18.04 13.43 5.36
C PHE A 64 17.41 12.79 4.13
N LEU A 65 18.25 12.14 3.32
CA LEU A 65 17.85 11.23 2.26
C LEU A 65 18.55 9.89 2.50
N ARG A 66 17.78 8.80 2.50
CA ARG A 66 18.24 7.42 2.65
C ARG A 66 17.56 6.54 1.59
N ALA A 67 17.99 5.29 1.47
CA ALA A 67 17.46 4.37 0.45
C ALA A 67 15.93 4.21 0.57
N GLY A 68 15.20 4.81 -0.37
CA GLY A 68 13.73 4.79 -0.41
C GLY A 68 13.05 5.59 0.70
N MET A 69 13.70 6.59 1.31
CA MET A 69 13.03 7.48 2.26
C MET A 69 13.72 8.84 2.42
N PHE A 70 12.96 9.87 2.76
CA PHE A 70 13.50 11.17 3.14
C PHE A 70 12.65 11.81 4.25
N ALA A 71 13.23 12.73 5.01
CA ALA A 71 12.49 13.51 6.00
C ALA A 71 12.46 14.99 5.63
N MET A 72 11.34 15.65 5.89
CA MET A 72 11.22 17.10 5.74
C MET A 72 12.14 17.81 6.74
N SER A 73 12.67 18.98 6.36
CA SER A 73 13.44 19.85 7.24
C SER A 73 12.60 20.48 8.37
N GLU A 74 11.29 20.59 8.17
CA GLU A 74 10.35 21.14 9.14
C GLU A 74 9.85 20.05 10.09
N LEU A 75 10.05 20.29 11.39
CA LEU A 75 9.56 19.40 12.44
C LEU A 75 8.14 19.80 12.84
N LYS A 76 7.30 18.81 13.15
CA LYS A 76 5.94 19.00 13.62
C LYS A 76 5.91 19.62 15.03
N ALA A 77 6.69 19.04 15.93
CA ALA A 77 6.95 19.52 17.28
C ALA A 77 8.08 18.70 17.93
N GLY A 78 8.91 19.34 18.75
CA GLY A 78 10.04 18.66 19.38
C GLY A 78 10.97 18.03 18.35
N SER A 79 11.16 16.72 18.42
CA SER A 79 11.94 15.91 17.48
C SER A 79 11.09 15.18 16.44
N ILE A 80 9.77 15.38 16.45
CA ILE A 80 8.86 14.67 15.54
C ILE A 80 8.90 15.31 14.16
N GLY A 81 9.33 14.55 13.16
CA GLY A 81 9.41 14.97 11.77
C GLY A 81 8.56 14.11 10.85
N LEU A 82 8.12 14.71 9.75
CA LEU A 82 7.40 14.01 8.70
C LEU A 82 8.39 13.31 7.76
N VAL A 83 8.24 12.00 7.62
CA VAL A 83 9.10 11.13 6.81
C VAL A 83 8.27 10.53 5.67
N PHE A 84 8.85 10.49 4.49
CA PHE A 84 8.27 9.89 3.29
C PHE A 84 9.02 8.61 2.95
N PHE A 85 8.28 7.60 2.51
CA PHE A 85 8.80 6.27 2.20
C PHE A 85 8.38 5.84 0.81
N ASP A 86 9.35 5.37 0.01
CA ASP A 86 9.14 4.54 -1.16
C ASP A 86 9.42 3.08 -0.74
N ILE A 87 8.37 2.27 -0.74
CA ILE A 87 8.42 0.88 -0.29
C ILE A 87 7.93 -0.02 -1.41
N THR A 88 8.80 -0.92 -1.84
CA THR A 88 8.40 -2.04 -2.70
C THR A 88 7.70 -3.10 -1.87
N ILE A 89 6.41 -3.30 -2.11
CA ILE A 89 5.60 -4.36 -1.50
C ILE A 89 5.08 -5.20 -2.65
N TYR A 90 5.37 -6.51 -2.63
CA TYR A 90 4.88 -7.45 -3.66
C TYR A 90 5.29 -7.02 -5.09
N GLY A 91 6.55 -6.62 -5.26
CA GLY A 91 7.11 -6.18 -6.54
C GLY A 91 6.72 -4.77 -7.01
N ARG A 92 5.81 -4.09 -6.29
CA ARG A 92 5.30 -2.77 -6.65
C ARG A 92 5.77 -1.68 -5.69
N SER A 93 6.27 -0.56 -6.22
CA SER A 93 6.51 0.64 -5.43
C SER A 93 5.20 1.27 -4.96
N ARG A 94 5.15 1.56 -3.67
CA ARG A 94 4.06 2.26 -2.98
C ARG A 94 4.67 3.34 -2.10
N TRP A 95 3.97 4.46 -1.98
CA TRP A 95 4.48 5.63 -1.30
C TRP A 95 3.69 5.91 -0.04
N PHE A 96 4.40 6.18 1.05
CA PHE A 96 3.81 6.41 2.35
C PHE A 96 4.41 7.67 2.96
N THR A 97 3.70 8.23 3.94
CA THR A 97 4.24 9.26 4.80
C THR A 97 3.81 9.01 6.24
N GLY A 98 4.63 9.45 7.20
CA GLY A 98 4.33 9.29 8.61
C GLY A 98 5.23 10.12 9.52
N TYR A 99 4.80 10.27 10.77
CA TYR A 99 5.49 11.05 11.78
C TYR A 99 6.44 10.18 12.61
N CYS A 100 7.74 10.40 12.45
CA CYS A 100 8.79 9.69 13.18
C CYS A 100 9.44 10.60 14.22
N ASP A 101 9.89 10.02 15.33
CA ASP A 101 10.80 10.71 16.25
C ASP A 101 12.21 10.71 15.66
N LEU A 102 12.66 11.84 15.11
CA LEU A 102 13.97 11.98 14.48
C LEU A 102 15.12 12.09 15.50
N GLY A 103 14.81 12.25 16.79
CA GLY A 103 15.78 12.09 17.88
C GLY A 103 16.18 10.62 18.08
N ALA A 104 15.24 9.69 17.81
CA ALA A 104 15.49 8.26 17.80
C ALA A 104 15.86 7.79 16.38
N ARG A 105 17.16 7.59 16.12
CA ARG A 105 17.69 7.25 14.79
C ARG A 105 16.99 6.06 14.09
N SER A 106 16.49 5.09 14.88
CA SER A 106 15.80 3.90 14.38
C SER A 106 14.32 4.12 14.06
N SER A 107 13.71 5.25 14.44
CA SER A 107 12.26 5.47 14.28
C SER A 107 11.79 5.38 12.81
N PRO A 108 12.47 5.98 11.82
CA PRO A 108 12.09 5.82 10.41
C PRO A 108 12.15 4.38 9.90
N ASP A 109 13.21 3.64 10.26
CA ASP A 109 13.37 2.25 9.84
C ASP A 109 12.35 1.32 10.53
N ALA A 110 12.02 1.59 11.79
CA ALA A 110 10.97 0.90 12.51
C ALA A 110 9.58 1.16 11.90
N MET A 111 9.29 2.41 11.52
CA MET A 111 8.03 2.74 10.83
C MET A 111 7.94 2.04 9.47
N ARG A 112 9.00 2.06 8.67
CA ARG A 112 9.05 1.33 7.38
C ARG A 112 8.74 -0.16 7.56
N THR A 113 9.32 -0.77 8.59
CA THR A 113 9.09 -2.19 8.92
C THR A 113 7.63 -2.43 9.30
N ALA A 114 7.06 -1.59 10.16
CA ALA A 114 5.66 -1.69 10.57
C ALA A 114 4.68 -1.49 9.40
N ILE A 115 4.97 -0.59 8.46
CA ILE A 115 4.18 -0.42 7.23
C ILE A 115 4.21 -1.71 6.41
N ILE A 116 5.39 -2.27 6.16
CA ILE A 116 5.51 -3.52 5.39
C ILE A 116 4.74 -4.66 6.05
N GLU A 117 4.89 -4.84 7.36
CA GLU A 117 4.18 -5.88 8.12
C GLU A 117 2.66 -5.69 8.06
N HIS A 118 2.18 -4.46 8.27
CA HIS A 118 0.76 -4.13 8.21
C HIS A 118 0.16 -4.39 6.83
N GLU A 119 0.81 -3.92 5.77
CA GLU A 119 0.31 -4.08 4.40
C GLU A 119 0.36 -5.53 3.92
N ARG A 120 1.33 -6.32 4.38
CA ARG A 120 1.37 -7.77 4.10
C ARG A 120 0.28 -8.52 4.86
N ALA A 121 0.05 -8.19 6.13
CA ALA A 121 -1.01 -8.80 6.93
C ALA A 121 -2.41 -8.48 6.37
N ALA A 122 -2.62 -7.26 5.85
CA ALA A 122 -3.87 -6.89 5.21
C ALA A 122 -4.21 -7.80 4.02
N VAL A 123 -3.22 -8.14 3.19
CA VAL A 123 -3.38 -9.07 2.05
C VAL A 123 -3.60 -10.51 2.52
N ALA A 124 -2.86 -10.96 3.54
CA ALA A 124 -2.97 -12.32 4.06
C ALA A 124 -4.34 -12.63 4.72
N ASN A 125 -5.06 -11.61 5.18
CA ASN A 125 -6.34 -11.74 5.87
C ASN A 125 -7.57 -11.53 4.96
N LEU A 126 -7.38 -11.35 3.65
CA LEU A 126 -8.49 -11.18 2.72
C LEU A 126 -9.37 -12.42 2.66
N SER A 127 -10.69 -12.24 2.54
CA SER A 127 -11.56 -13.34 2.15
C SER A 127 -11.23 -13.75 0.72
N ARG A 128 -11.57 -14.98 0.32
CA ARG A 128 -11.35 -15.44 -1.06
C ARG A 128 -12.03 -14.51 -2.08
N GLY A 129 -13.23 -14.01 -1.79
CA GLY A 129 -13.92 -13.06 -2.67
C GLY A 129 -13.14 -11.75 -2.84
N ASP A 130 -12.75 -11.14 -1.73
CA ASP A 130 -12.00 -9.88 -1.74
C ASP A 130 -10.62 -10.07 -2.42
N ALA A 131 -9.98 -11.22 -2.21
CA ALA A 131 -8.74 -11.57 -2.89
C ALA A 131 -8.90 -11.61 -4.41
N LEU A 132 -9.99 -12.20 -4.91
CA LEU A 132 -10.29 -12.23 -6.35
C LEU A 132 -10.61 -10.84 -6.89
N ASP A 133 -11.33 -10.00 -6.15
CA ASP A 133 -11.58 -8.61 -6.55
C ASP A 133 -10.29 -7.81 -6.62
N VAL A 134 -9.40 -7.96 -5.63
CA VAL A 134 -8.08 -7.35 -5.63
C VAL A 134 -7.23 -7.83 -6.82
N ILE A 135 -7.23 -9.12 -7.12
CA ILE A 135 -6.55 -9.65 -8.31
C ILE A 135 -7.14 -9.03 -9.56
N TRP A 136 -8.47 -9.04 -9.70
CA TRP A 136 -9.16 -8.47 -10.86
C TRP A 136 -8.78 -7.02 -11.08
N GLU A 137 -8.83 -6.17 -10.06
CA GLU A 137 -8.50 -4.74 -10.15
C GLU A 137 -7.03 -4.48 -10.48
N ARG A 138 -6.13 -5.35 -10.05
CA ARG A 138 -4.69 -5.27 -10.33
C ARG A 138 -4.30 -5.79 -11.70
N GLU A 139 -5.06 -6.75 -12.23
CA GLU A 139 -4.78 -7.37 -13.51
C GLU A 139 -4.98 -6.34 -14.64
N GLY A 140 -3.96 -6.17 -15.49
CA GLY A 140 -4.03 -5.26 -16.62
C GLY A 140 -5.11 -5.68 -17.61
N ASP A 141 -5.69 -4.72 -18.35
CA ASP A 141 -6.79 -4.99 -19.29
C ASP A 141 -6.42 -5.98 -20.40
N ASP A 142 -5.12 -6.09 -20.73
CA ASP A 142 -4.62 -7.08 -21.68
C ASP A 142 -4.61 -8.53 -21.14
N PHE A 143 -4.68 -8.69 -19.82
CA PHE A 143 -4.55 -9.97 -19.11
C PHE A 143 -5.86 -10.45 -18.46
N ARG A 144 -6.93 -9.64 -18.53
CA ARG A 144 -8.25 -9.95 -17.99
C ARG A 144 -9.35 -9.73 -19.03
N GLY A 145 -10.50 -10.38 -18.85
CA GLY A 145 -11.62 -10.23 -19.77
C GLY A 145 -12.90 -10.91 -19.27
N LEU A 146 -13.91 -10.97 -20.13
CA LEU A 146 -15.14 -11.71 -19.86
C LEU A 146 -15.22 -12.96 -20.74
N ALA A 147 -15.53 -14.10 -20.14
CA ALA A 147 -15.74 -15.36 -20.84
C ALA A 147 -16.82 -15.19 -21.92
N GLY A 148 -16.56 -15.72 -23.10
CA GLY A 148 -17.46 -15.65 -24.26
C GLY A 148 -17.57 -14.28 -24.94
N GLN A 149 -16.94 -13.22 -24.43
CA GLN A 149 -17.05 -11.87 -25.02
C GLN A 149 -16.49 -11.77 -26.45
N PHE A 150 -15.32 -12.36 -26.68
CA PHE A 150 -14.63 -12.31 -27.98
C PHE A 150 -14.76 -13.60 -28.78
N ASN A 151 -14.95 -14.73 -28.10
CA ASN A 151 -15.17 -16.04 -28.71
C ASN A 151 -16.19 -16.83 -27.88
N PRO A 152 -17.49 -16.69 -28.18
CA PRO A 152 -18.57 -17.39 -27.48
C PRO A 152 -18.43 -18.92 -27.52
N ASP A 153 -17.91 -19.47 -28.62
CA ASP A 153 -17.77 -20.93 -28.82
C ASP A 153 -16.63 -21.53 -27.99
N ALA A 154 -15.68 -20.71 -27.51
CA ALA A 154 -14.61 -21.15 -26.63
C ALA A 154 -15.05 -21.37 -25.17
N TRP A 155 -16.30 -21.00 -24.83
CA TRP A 155 -16.82 -21.07 -23.47
C TRP A 155 -18.21 -21.72 -23.43
N PRO A 156 -18.49 -22.61 -22.46
CA PRO A 156 -19.86 -23.02 -22.16
C PRO A 156 -20.76 -21.81 -21.88
N ALA A 157 -22.01 -21.86 -22.36
CA ALA A 157 -22.95 -20.73 -22.25
C ALA A 157 -23.17 -20.27 -20.80
N GLU A 158 -23.11 -21.17 -19.82
CA GLU A 158 -23.22 -20.90 -18.38
C GLU A 158 -22.05 -20.08 -17.79
N HIS A 159 -20.96 -19.91 -18.54
CA HIS A 159 -19.79 -19.13 -18.14
C HIS A 159 -19.71 -17.78 -18.84
N HIS A 160 -20.56 -17.52 -19.82
CA HIS A 160 -20.53 -16.27 -20.56
C HIS A 160 -20.74 -15.07 -19.62
N GLY A 161 -19.93 -14.03 -19.79
CA GLY A 161 -19.95 -12.82 -18.96
C GLY A 161 -19.22 -12.94 -17.62
N LYS A 162 -18.68 -14.11 -17.25
CA LYS A 162 -17.86 -14.25 -16.03
C LYS A 162 -16.45 -13.71 -16.24
N ARG A 163 -15.82 -13.21 -15.17
CA ARG A 163 -14.46 -12.69 -15.17
C ARG A 163 -13.44 -13.80 -15.46
N THR A 164 -12.53 -13.55 -16.40
CA THR A 164 -11.42 -14.45 -16.77
C THR A 164 -10.09 -13.73 -16.67
N ILE A 165 -9.03 -14.46 -16.33
CA ILE A 165 -7.65 -13.97 -16.41
C ILE A 165 -6.75 -14.93 -17.19
N LEU A 166 -5.67 -14.43 -17.76
CA LEU A 166 -4.61 -15.24 -18.38
C LEU A 166 -3.71 -15.85 -17.30
N VAL A 167 -3.52 -17.16 -17.35
CA VAL A 167 -2.66 -17.92 -16.43
C VAL A 167 -1.72 -18.80 -17.25
N TYR A 168 -0.45 -18.87 -16.83
CA TYR A 168 0.48 -19.85 -17.36
C TYR A 168 0.31 -21.20 -16.64
N GLU A 169 -0.07 -22.24 -17.39
CA GLU A 169 -0.17 -23.60 -16.88
C GLU A 169 1.01 -24.45 -17.36
N PRO A 170 1.84 -25.00 -16.45
CA PRO A 170 2.97 -25.83 -16.82
C PRO A 170 2.56 -27.01 -17.71
N GLY A 171 3.17 -27.10 -18.90
CA GLY A 171 2.89 -28.17 -19.88
C GLY A 171 1.69 -27.92 -20.80
N VAL A 172 0.90 -26.87 -20.56
CA VAL A 172 -0.21 -26.45 -21.44
C VAL A 172 0.12 -25.14 -22.14
N GLY A 173 0.77 -24.20 -21.43
CA GLY A 173 1.04 -22.85 -21.90
C GLY A 173 0.08 -21.83 -21.28
N THR A 174 -0.04 -20.67 -21.92
CA THR A 174 -0.91 -19.59 -21.44
C THR A 174 -2.36 -19.87 -21.81
N VAL A 175 -3.23 -19.97 -20.80
CA VAL A 175 -4.66 -20.26 -20.95
C VAL A 175 -5.52 -19.18 -20.29
N LEU A 176 -6.75 -19.02 -20.78
CA LEU A 176 -7.77 -18.22 -20.08
C LEU A 176 -8.46 -19.10 -19.04
N LYS A 177 -8.42 -18.67 -17.79
CA LYS A 177 -9.09 -19.33 -16.66
C LYS A 177 -10.16 -18.41 -16.09
N LEU A 178 -11.27 -18.97 -15.60
CA LEU A 178 -12.24 -18.20 -14.82
C LEU A 178 -11.56 -17.72 -13.53
N LEU A 179 -11.72 -16.44 -13.20
CA LEU A 179 -11.14 -15.83 -12.00
C LEU A 179 -11.58 -16.58 -10.73
N GLU A 180 -12.85 -16.99 -10.66
CA GLU A 180 -13.39 -17.76 -9.53
C GLU A 180 -12.76 -19.15 -9.37
N ASN A 181 -12.13 -19.68 -10.42
CA ASN A 181 -11.51 -21.00 -10.44
C ASN A 181 -10.01 -20.98 -10.11
N LEU A 182 -9.44 -19.82 -9.73
CA LEU A 182 -8.04 -19.78 -9.27
C LEU A 182 -7.86 -20.62 -8.01
N THR A 183 -6.81 -21.42 -7.96
CA THR A 183 -6.46 -22.15 -6.73
C THR A 183 -6.01 -21.19 -5.63
N ASP A 184 -6.02 -21.63 -4.37
CA ASP A 184 -5.54 -20.78 -3.28
C ASP A 184 -4.04 -20.43 -3.44
N ASP A 185 -3.25 -21.33 -4.04
CA ASP A 185 -1.85 -21.07 -4.38
C ASP A 185 -1.71 -20.03 -5.50
N GLU A 186 -2.55 -20.10 -6.54
CA GLU A 186 -2.58 -19.09 -7.61
C GLU A 186 -3.01 -17.72 -7.06
N ILE A 187 -3.99 -17.70 -6.15
CA ILE A 187 -4.42 -16.47 -5.47
C ILE A 187 -3.28 -15.89 -4.63
N ALA A 188 -2.63 -16.72 -3.81
CA ALA A 188 -1.52 -16.29 -2.97
C ALA A 188 -0.36 -15.73 -3.80
N ASP A 189 0.00 -16.40 -4.89
CA ASP A 189 1.04 -15.95 -5.81
C ASP A 189 0.67 -14.61 -6.47
N ARG A 190 -0.54 -14.50 -7.02
CA ARG A 190 -1.03 -13.29 -7.70
C ARG A 190 -1.13 -12.09 -6.77
N LEU A 191 -1.53 -12.30 -5.52
CA LEU A 191 -1.55 -11.25 -4.51
C LEU A 191 -0.15 -10.77 -4.12
N GLN A 192 0.87 -11.64 -4.22
CA GLN A 192 2.25 -11.37 -3.83
C GLN A 192 3.17 -10.88 -4.95
N HIS A 193 2.90 -11.25 -6.20
CA HIS A 193 3.81 -11.00 -7.31
C HIS A 193 3.14 -10.29 -8.50
N GLY A 194 1.81 -10.17 -8.50
CA GLY A 194 1.06 -9.65 -9.64
C GLY A 194 0.91 -10.71 -10.74
N PRO A 195 0.68 -10.30 -12.01
CA PRO A 195 0.47 -11.24 -13.11
C PRO A 195 1.66 -12.18 -13.35
N THR A 196 1.44 -13.48 -13.18
CA THR A 196 2.41 -14.53 -13.53
C THR A 196 2.25 -14.86 -15.02
N ILE A 197 3.08 -14.24 -15.87
CA ILE A 197 3.17 -14.46 -17.32
C ILE A 197 4.33 -15.40 -17.67
#